data_AF-A0A2D7IUY0-F1
#
_entry.id   AF-A0A2D7IUY0-F1
#
_cell.length_a   1.000
_cell.length_b   1.000
_cell.length_c   1.000
_cell.angle_alpha   90.00
_cell.angle_beta   90.00
_cell.angle_gamma   90.00
#
_symmetry.space_group_name_H-M   'P 1'
#
loop_
_entity.id
_entity.type
_entity.pdbx_description
1 polymer ?
#
loop_
_entity_poly.entity_id
_entity_poly.type
_entity_poly.pdbx_seq_one_letter_code
_entity_poly.pdbx_strand_id
1 'polypeptide(L)' 'MNLTSRQQKAFFLAAMAEGACILAGLAGYIMTDKLVWMAIGVVGGFGFSLPAIIELVRASKERNGA' A
#
# COMPACT_ATOMS: atom_id res chain seq x y z
N MET A 1 -4.16 -12.29 -17.58
CA MET A 1 -4.65 -11.49 -16.44
C MET A 1 -5.16 -10.17 -16.99
N ASN A 2 -6.43 -10.11 -17.45
CA ASN A 2 -7.02 -8.89 -18.01
C ASN A 2 -7.70 -8.12 -16.86
N LEU A 3 -6.90 -7.39 -16.08
CA LEU A 3 -7.40 -6.42 -15.12
C LEU A 3 -7.90 -5.21 -15.90
N THR A 4 -9.14 -4.76 -15.63
CA THR A 4 -9.67 -3.54 -16.23
C THR A 4 -8.76 -2.36 -15.88
N SER A 5 -8.60 -1.42 -16.82
CA SER A 5 -7.67 -0.29 -16.72
C SER A 5 -7.91 0.64 -15.51
N ARG A 6 -9.07 0.55 -14.86
CA ARG A 6 -9.35 1.21 -13.56
C ARG A 6 -8.64 0.53 -12.38
N GLN A 7 -8.71 -0.80 -12.27
CA GLN A 7 -8.08 -1.52 -11.16
C GLN A 7 -6.56 -1.46 -11.23
N GLN A 8 -6.01 -1.52 -12.45
CA GLN A 8 -4.56 -1.41 -12.66
C GLN A 8 -4.02 -0.04 -12.19
N LYS A 9 -4.78 1.05 -12.42
CA LYS A 9 -4.46 2.39 -11.91
C LYS A 9 -4.59 2.48 -10.39
N ALA A 10 -5.62 1.86 -9.80
CA ALA A 10 -5.81 1.85 -8.35
C ALA A 10 -4.68 1.10 -7.64
N PHE A 11 -4.28 -0.07 -8.16
CA PHE A 11 -3.12 -0.82 -7.67
C PHE A 11 -1.82 -0.03 -7.80
N PHE A 12 -1.59 0.60 -8.95
CA PHE A 12 -0.38 1.39 -9.17
C PHE A 12 -0.32 2.60 -8.23
N LEU A 13 -1.45 3.28 -8.02
CA LEU A 13 -1.54 4.43 -7.12
C LEU A 13 -1.39 4.02 -5.66
N ALA A 14 -1.95 2.87 -5.25
CA ALA A 14 -1.73 2.30 -3.93
C ALA A 14 -0.27 1.91 -3.70
N ALA A 15 0.37 1.25 -4.66
CA ALA A 15 1.79 0.89 -4.58
C ALA A 15 2.72 2.12 -4.53
N MET A 16 2.41 3.17 -5.31
CA MET A 16 3.15 4.43 -5.25
C MET A 16 2.97 5.14 -3.90
N ALA A 17 1.76 5.12 -3.33
CA ALA A 17 1.47 5.71 -2.03
C ALA A 17 2.17 4.95 -0.90
N GLU A 18 2.21 3.62 -0.96
CA GLU A 18 2.92 2.77 0.00
C GLU A 18 4.43 3.04 -0.04
N GLY A 19 5.01 3.10 -1.24
CA GLY A 19 6.40 3.49 -1.45
C GLY A 19 6.71 4.89 -0.93
N ALA A 20 5.82 5.87 -1.17
CA ALA A 20 5.96 7.22 -0.66
C ALA A 20 5.90 7.29 0.88
N CYS A 21 5.04 6.49 1.52
CA CYS A 21 4.96 6.42 2.98
C CYS A 21 6.23 5.82 3.62
N ILE A 22 6.76 4.74 3.03
CA ILE A 22 8.01 4.12 3.49
C ILE A 22 9.17 5.11 3.33
N LEU A 23 9.26 5.80 2.19
CA LEU A 23 10.29 6.81 1.92
C LEU A 23 10.16 8.01 2.86
N ALA A 24 8.94 8.46 3.18
CA ALA A 24 8.71 9.54 4.14
C ALA A 24 9.12 9.14 5.57
N GLY A 25 8.83 7.91 6.00
CA GLY A 25 9.30 7.38 7.27
C GLY A 25 10.82 7.23 7.35
N LEU A 26 11.45 6.80 6.24
CA LEU A 26 12.91 6.71 6.13
C LEU A 26 13.57 8.09 6.14
N ALA A 27 13.00 9.06 5.42
CA ALA A 27 13.47 10.46 5.43
C ALA A 27 13.37 11.07 6.83
N GLY A 28 12.26 10.84 7.54
CA GLY A 28 12.08 11.26 8.93
C GLY A 28 13.08 10.62 9.89
N TYR A 29 13.44 9.35 9.65
CA TYR A 29 14.49 8.66 10.39
C TYR A 29 15.87 9.29 10.13
N ILE A 30 16.25 9.55 8.88
CA ILE A 30 17.54 10.18 8.52
C ILE A 30 17.66 11.59 9.11
N MET A 31 16.57 12.35 9.20
CA MET A 31 16.59 13.72 9.73
C MET A 31 16.58 13.81 11.26
N THR A 32 16.02 12.81 11.94
CA THR A 32 15.74 12.91 13.39
C THR A 32 16.43 11.83 14.23
N ASP A 33 17.03 10.81 13.60
CA ASP A 33 17.58 9.59 14.24
C ASP A 33 16.58 8.86 15.15
N LYS A 34 15.28 9.14 14.99
CA LYS A 34 14.22 8.55 15.83
C LYS A 34 13.51 7.44 15.07
N LEU A 35 13.65 6.23 15.59
CA LEU A 35 12.98 5.02 15.08
C LEU A 35 11.44 5.15 14.97
N VAL A 36 10.85 6.08 15.73
CA VAL A 36 9.41 6.41 15.64
C VAL A 36 8.97 6.79 14.23
N TRP A 37 9.81 7.48 13.45
CA TRP A 37 9.47 7.84 12.07
C TRP A 37 9.37 6.63 11.15
N MET A 38 10.17 5.60 11.41
CA MET A 38 10.09 4.33 10.70
C MET A 38 8.78 3.61 11.03
N ALA A 39 8.38 3.60 12.30
CA ALA A 39 7.08 3.05 12.72
C ALA A 39 5.89 3.80 12.09
N ILE A 40 5.95 5.14 12.02
CA ILE A 40 4.92 5.95 11.36
C ILE A 40 4.87 5.66 9.85
N GLY A 41 6.02 5.53 9.19
CA GLY A 41 6.08 5.16 7.77
C GLY A 41 5.49 3.78 7.48
N VAL A 42 5.77 2.80 8.34
CA VAL A 42 5.21 1.43 8.21
C VAL A 42 3.72 1.43 8.51
N VAL A 43 3.26 2.04 9.61
CA VAL A 43 1.84 2.09 9.98
C VAL A 43 1.02 2.90 8.96
N GLY A 44 1.56 4.03 8.49
CA GLY A 44 0.97 4.84 7.42
C GLY A 44 0.90 4.10 6.08
N GLY A 45 1.96 3.37 5.72
CA GLY A 45 1.98 2.51 4.53
C GLY A 45 0.96 1.38 4.62
N PHE A 46 0.85 0.73 5.78
CA PHE A 46 -0.15 -0.32 6.01
C PHE A 46 -1.59 0.19 5.84
N GLY A 47 -1.87 1.43 6.24
CA GLY A 47 -3.19 2.06 6.02
C GLY A 47 -3.56 2.19 4.53
N PHE A 48 -2.58 2.31 3.64
CA PHE A 48 -2.78 2.37 2.18
C PHE A 48 -2.83 0.98 1.52
N SER A 49 -2.15 -0.01 2.09
CA SER A 49 -2.17 -1.40 1.61
C SER A 49 -3.53 -2.09 1.81
N LEU A 50 -4.28 -1.71 2.85
CA LEU A 50 -5.57 -2.31 3.21
C LEU A 50 -6.62 -2.27 2.08
N PRO A 51 -6.93 -1.12 1.45
CA PRO A 51 -7.92 -1.08 0.37
C PRO A 51 -7.50 -1.91 -0.85
N ALA A 52 -6.20 -1.96 -1.16
CA ALA A 52 -5.68 -2.79 -2.24
C ALA A 52 -5.83 -4.30 -1.94
N ILE A 53 -5.52 -4.71 -0.70
CA ILE A 53 -5.71 -6.09 -0.23
C ILE A 53 -7.19 -6.47 -0.23
N ILE A 54 -8.09 -5.58 0.20
CA ILE A 54 -9.54 -5.83 0.22
C ILE A 54 -10.07 -6.09 -1.21
N GLU A 55 -9.66 -5.29 -2.20
CA GLU A 55 -10.00 -5.53 -3.61
C GLU A 55 -9.43 -6.87 -4.11
N LEU A 56 -8.18 -7.20 -3.76
CA LEU A 56 -7.52 -8.45 -4.15
C LEU A 56 -8.21 -9.68 -3.54
N VAL A 57 -8.63 -9.58 -2.28
CA VAL A 57 -9.37 -10.63 -1.57
C VAL A 57 -10.78 -10.77 -2.13
N ARG A 58 -11.47 -9.65 -2.44
CA ARG A 58 -12.78 -9.69 -3.11
C ARG A 58 -12.69 -10.36 -4.49
N ALA A 59 -11.72 -9.97 -5.30
CA ALA A 59 -11.46 -10.58 -6.61
C ALA A 59 -11.09 -12.07 -6.51
N SER A 60 -10.33 -12.46 -5.48
CA SER A 60 -9.97 -13.87 -5.23
C SER A 60 -11.16 -14.70 -4.73
N LYS A 61 -12.06 -14.09 -3.94
CA LYS A 61 -13.28 -14.73 -3.44
C LYS A 61 -14.32 -14.92 -4.56
N GLU A 62 -14.46 -13.96 -5.46
CA GLU A 62 -15.26 -14.12 -6.69
C GLU A 62 -14.73 -15.24 -7.59
N ARG A 63 -13.40 -15.40 -7.63
CA ARG A 63 -12.75 -16.42 -8.47
C ARG A 63 -12.72 -17.83 -7.86
N ASN A 64 -12.82 -17.97 -6.54
CA ASN A 64 -12.88 -19.27 -5.82
C ASN A 64 -14.31 -19.68 -5.43
N GLY A 65 -15.32 -18.87 -5.72
CA GLY A 65 -16.74 -19.14 -5.44
C GLY A 65 -17.53 -19.69 -6.63
N ALA A 66 -16.86 -20.16 -7.69
CA ALA A 66 -17.44 -20.82 -8.85
C ALA A 66 -17.05 -22.31 -8.89
#